data_AF-A0A2E9LLX0-F1
#
_entry.id   AF-A0A2E9LLX0-F1
#
_cell.length_a   1.000
_cell.length_b   1.000
_cell.length_c   1.000
_cell.angle_alpha   90.00
_cell.angle_beta   90.00
_cell.angle_gamma   90.00
#
_symmetry.space_group_name_H-M   'P 1'
#
loop_
_entity.id
_entity.type
_entity.pdbx_description
1 polymer ?
#
loop_
_entity_poly.entity_id
_entity_poly.type
_entity_poly.pdbx_seq_one_letter_code
_entity_poly.pdbx_strand_id
1 'polypeptide(L)'
;MPPRSIDLMVTSPPYNIKNSTGNGLKDGRGGKWSNAGLIDGYDTHNDSMPHEEYVAWQRNCLSAMMRVLKDDGAIFYNHKWRIQGGLIQDRQDIVADFPVRQIIIWQRAGGINFNPGYFLPTKGEPSGMNRPKPSGKFGALDLSAL
;
A
#
# COMPACT_ATOMS: atom_id res chain seq x y z
N MET A 1 10.60 -12.48 18.56
CA MET A 1 10.58 -11.27 19.42
C MET A 1 9.47 -11.40 20.47
N PRO A 2 9.72 -10.94 21.72
CA PRO A 2 8.71 -10.94 22.79
C PRO A 2 7.45 -10.15 22.39
N PRO A 3 6.29 -10.41 23.03
CA PRO A 3 5.13 -9.55 22.88
C PRO A 3 5.40 -8.17 23.50
N ARG A 4 4.72 -7.12 23.01
CA ARG A 4 4.77 -5.76 23.58
C ARG A 4 6.19 -5.20 23.79
N SER A 5 7.11 -5.49 22.86
CA SER A 5 8.51 -5.08 22.94
C SER A 5 8.88 -3.92 22.00
N ILE A 6 7.98 -3.49 21.11
CA ILE A 6 8.26 -2.49 20.06
C ILE A 6 7.32 -1.29 20.15
N ASP A 7 7.89 -0.10 20.21
CA ASP A 7 7.19 1.18 20.26
C ASP A 7 6.69 1.64 18.89
N LEU A 8 7.49 1.42 17.84
CA LEU A 8 7.23 1.94 16.51
C LEU A 8 7.68 0.95 15.43
N MET A 9 6.83 0.72 14.43
CA MET A 9 7.16 0.00 13.21
C MET A 9 6.79 0.85 11.99
N VAL A 10 7.67 0.86 10.99
CA VAL A 10 7.43 1.49 9.68
C VAL A 10 7.72 0.44 8.63
N THR A 11 6.79 0.22 7.70
CA THR A 11 6.90 -0.82 6.69
C THR A 11 6.31 -0.37 5.36
N SER A 12 6.93 -0.81 4.26
CA SER A 12 6.46 -0.62 2.90
C SER A 12 6.63 -1.96 2.16
N PRO A 13 5.65 -2.88 2.28
CA PRO A 13 5.74 -4.20 1.65
C PRO A 13 5.71 -4.10 0.11
N PRO A 14 6.02 -5.19 -0.62
CA PRO A 14 5.73 -5.29 -2.04
C PRO A 14 4.25 -5.01 -2.34
N TYR A 15 3.92 -4.19 -3.34
CA TYR A 15 2.56 -3.70 -3.61
C TYR A 15 1.74 -4.59 -4.55
N ASN A 16 2.28 -5.76 -4.92
CA ASN A 16 1.73 -6.67 -5.93
C ASN A 16 1.57 -5.98 -7.30
N ILE A 17 2.59 -5.24 -7.72
CA ILE A 17 2.53 -4.29 -8.84
C ILE A 17 2.41 -4.97 -10.20
N LYS A 18 2.97 -6.18 -10.36
CA LYS A 18 2.93 -6.99 -11.58
C LYS A 18 1.62 -7.77 -11.71
N ASN A 19 0.90 -8.01 -10.61
CA ASN A 19 -0.51 -8.37 -10.68
C ASN A 19 -1.33 -7.16 -11.16
N SER A 20 -1.75 -7.19 -12.43
CA SER A 20 -2.58 -6.13 -13.00
C SER A 20 -3.55 -6.65 -14.06
N THR A 21 -4.78 -6.16 -14.03
CA THR A 21 -5.77 -6.36 -15.10
C THR A 21 -5.55 -5.40 -16.27
N GLY A 22 -4.76 -4.34 -16.09
CA GLY A 22 -4.32 -3.45 -17.16
C GLY A 22 -2.96 -3.87 -17.76
N ASN A 23 -2.45 -3.05 -18.68
CA ASN A 23 -1.16 -3.30 -19.34
C ASN A 23 0.06 -3.19 -18.38
N GLY A 24 -0.11 -2.55 -17.21
CA GLY A 24 0.80 -2.67 -16.05
C GLY A 24 2.28 -2.45 -16.34
N LEU A 25 3.14 -3.19 -15.63
CA LEU A 25 4.58 -3.33 -15.88
C LEU A 25 4.87 -4.55 -16.78
N LYS A 26 3.96 -4.89 -17.70
CA LYS A 26 4.02 -6.16 -18.45
C LYS A 26 4.90 -6.12 -19.71
N ASP A 27 5.20 -4.94 -20.25
CA ASP A 27 5.99 -4.81 -21.47
C ASP A 27 7.20 -3.87 -21.27
N GLY A 28 8.38 -4.48 -21.18
CA GLY A 28 9.66 -3.76 -21.13
C GLY A 28 10.13 -3.23 -22.49
N ARG A 29 9.42 -3.51 -23.59
CA ARG A 29 9.88 -3.19 -24.96
C ARG A 29 9.51 -1.78 -25.44
N GLY A 30 8.81 -0.98 -24.63
CA GLY A 30 8.34 0.36 -25.02
C GLY A 30 8.04 1.33 -23.88
N GLY A 31 8.51 1.07 -22.67
CA GLY A 31 8.31 1.97 -21.53
C GLY A 31 9.09 3.28 -21.65
N LYS A 32 8.60 4.36 -21.03
CA LYS A 32 9.28 5.68 -20.92
C LYS A 32 10.66 5.65 -20.22
N TRP A 33 11.12 4.48 -19.76
CA TRP A 33 12.33 4.28 -18.97
C TRP A 33 13.00 2.96 -19.35
N SER A 34 14.30 3.01 -19.66
CA SER A 34 15.12 1.84 -19.97
C SER A 34 15.44 0.97 -18.74
N ASN A 35 15.34 1.53 -17.54
CA ASN A 35 15.79 0.90 -16.28
C ASN A 35 14.62 0.66 -15.30
N ALA A 36 13.53 0.07 -15.77
CA ALA A 36 12.41 -0.30 -14.91
C ALA A 36 12.71 -1.60 -14.13
N GLY A 37 13.64 -1.56 -13.17
CA GLY A 37 14.14 -2.76 -12.46
C GLY A 37 13.08 -3.62 -11.76
N LEU A 38 11.93 -3.03 -11.39
CA LEU A 38 10.78 -3.78 -10.86
C LEU A 38 10.04 -4.64 -11.90
N ILE A 39 10.44 -4.63 -13.18
CA ILE A 39 10.00 -5.61 -14.18
C ILE A 39 10.42 -7.02 -13.76
N ASP A 40 11.64 -7.18 -13.23
CA ASP A 40 12.13 -8.46 -12.74
C ASP A 40 11.51 -8.81 -11.38
N GLY A 41 11.16 -7.80 -10.59
CA GLY A 41 10.51 -7.90 -9.29
C GLY A 41 11.44 -7.40 -8.19
N TYR A 42 11.44 -8.08 -7.05
CA TYR A 42 12.45 -7.98 -6.00
C TYR A 42 13.32 -9.26 -6.04
N ASP A 43 14.55 -9.19 -5.53
CA ASP A 43 15.55 -10.27 -5.53
C ASP A 43 15.01 -11.66 -5.12
N THR A 44 14.00 -11.69 -4.24
CA THR A 44 13.37 -12.91 -3.71
C THR A 44 11.88 -13.03 -4.03
N HIS A 45 11.28 -12.09 -4.77
CA HIS A 45 9.82 -12.04 -4.95
C HIS A 45 9.35 -11.34 -6.24
N ASN A 46 8.58 -12.05 -7.06
CA ASN A 46 8.13 -11.59 -8.38
C ASN A 46 7.05 -10.48 -8.38
N ASP A 47 6.55 -10.08 -7.20
CA ASP A 47 5.52 -9.04 -6.98
C ASP A 47 4.22 -9.23 -7.81
N SER A 48 3.84 -10.50 -7.99
CA SER A 48 2.74 -10.96 -8.85
C SER A 48 1.90 -12.08 -8.23
N MET A 49 1.72 -12.08 -6.91
CA MET A 49 0.93 -13.10 -6.19
C MET A 49 -0.56 -13.04 -6.57
N PRO A 50 -1.28 -14.17 -6.54
CA PRO A 50 -2.75 -14.19 -6.49
C PRO A 50 -3.29 -13.26 -5.39
N HIS A 51 -4.44 -12.64 -5.63
CA HIS A 51 -4.93 -11.54 -4.79
C HIS A 51 -5.20 -11.99 -3.35
N GLU A 52 -5.86 -13.14 -3.17
CA GLU A 52 -6.21 -13.68 -1.86
C GLU A 52 -4.97 -14.10 -1.07
N GLU A 53 -4.00 -14.77 -1.71
CA GLU A 53 -2.71 -15.12 -1.10
C GLU A 53 -1.94 -13.88 -0.66
N TYR A 54 -1.95 -12.83 -1.48
CA TYR A 54 -1.32 -11.55 -1.15
C TYR A 54 -1.97 -10.89 0.07
N VAL A 55 -3.31 -10.82 0.11
CA VAL A 55 -4.06 -10.28 1.24
C VAL A 55 -3.79 -11.08 2.51
N ALA A 56 -3.84 -12.41 2.43
CA ALA A 56 -3.51 -13.29 3.55
C ALA A 56 -2.08 -13.06 4.07
N TRP A 57 -1.10 -12.93 3.17
CA TRP A 57 0.28 -12.64 3.54
C TRP A 57 0.43 -11.29 4.26
N GLN A 58 -0.14 -10.22 3.72
CA GLN A 58 -0.06 -8.90 4.37
C GLN A 58 -0.76 -8.87 5.73
N ARG A 59 -1.92 -9.54 5.86
CA ARG A 59 -2.64 -9.68 7.14
C ARG A 59 -1.86 -10.51 8.16
N ASN A 60 -1.14 -11.55 7.74
CA ASN A 60 -0.23 -12.32 8.60
C ASN A 60 0.92 -11.45 9.11
N CYS A 61 1.52 -10.63 8.24
CA CYS A 61 2.55 -9.66 8.62
C CYS A 61 2.03 -8.64 9.64
N LEU A 62 0.87 -8.00 9.38
CA LEU A 62 0.26 -7.05 10.30
C LEU A 62 -0.11 -7.69 11.66
N SER A 63 -0.63 -8.91 11.66
CA SER A 63 -0.93 -9.66 12.88
C SER A 63 0.34 -9.94 13.71
N ALA A 64 1.43 -10.29 13.04
CA ALA A 64 2.72 -10.50 13.70
C ALA A 64 3.32 -9.20 14.28
N MET A 65 3.11 -8.07 13.61
CA MET A 65 3.47 -6.73 14.13
C MET A 65 2.61 -6.37 15.35
N MET A 66 1.29 -6.49 15.28
CA MET A 66 0.38 -6.22 16.40
C MET A 66 0.73 -7.02 17.66
N ARG A 67 1.18 -8.28 17.52
CA ARG A 67 1.63 -9.10 18.66
C ARG A 67 2.85 -8.52 19.39
N VAL A 68 3.78 -7.88 18.68
CA VAL A 68 5.03 -7.33 19.26
C VAL A 68 4.95 -5.84 19.58
N LEU A 69 3.95 -5.14 19.05
CA LEU A 69 3.68 -3.75 19.36
C LEU A 69 3.28 -3.58 20.84
N LYS A 70 3.75 -2.51 21.48
CA LYS A 70 3.27 -2.07 22.80
C LYS A 70 1.84 -1.54 22.71
N ASP A 71 1.12 -1.53 23.84
CA ASP A 71 -0.26 -1.04 23.92
C ASP A 71 -0.41 0.45 23.54
N ASP A 72 0.69 1.21 23.60
CA ASP A 72 0.81 2.60 23.18
C ASP A 72 1.70 2.81 21.95
N GLY A 73 2.10 1.73 21.26
CA GLY A 73 2.92 1.83 20.06
C GLY A 73 2.13 2.24 18.79
N ALA A 74 2.86 2.42 17.69
CA ALA A 74 2.28 2.66 16.37
C ALA A 74 2.91 1.78 15.26
N ILE A 75 2.09 1.43 14.28
CA ILE A 75 2.53 0.90 12.98
C ILE A 75 2.22 1.96 11.92
N PHE A 76 3.19 2.23 11.06
CA PHE A 76 3.05 2.96 9.80
C PHE A 76 3.14 1.94 8.67
N TYR A 77 1.99 1.58 8.09
CA TYR A 77 1.90 0.67 6.95
C TYR A 77 1.74 1.50 5.68
N ASN A 78 2.77 1.54 4.85
CA ASN A 78 2.82 2.33 3.63
C ASN A 78 2.35 1.47 2.43
N HIS A 79 1.26 1.86 1.76
CA HIS A 79 0.74 1.13 0.60
C HIS A 79 0.12 2.04 -0.48
N LYS A 80 0.31 1.70 -1.76
CA LYS A 80 -0.40 2.35 -2.89
C LYS A 80 -1.83 1.81 -3.09
N TRP A 81 -2.84 2.68 -3.22
CA TRP A 81 -4.14 2.28 -3.78
C TRP A 81 -4.00 1.84 -5.25
N ARG A 82 -4.84 0.92 -5.70
CA ARG A 82 -4.80 0.36 -7.07
C ARG A 82 -6.18 0.41 -7.71
N ILE A 83 -6.22 0.49 -9.03
CA ILE A 83 -7.41 0.19 -9.83
C ILE A 83 -7.18 -1.15 -10.54
N GLN A 84 -8.11 -2.09 -10.38
CA GLN A 84 -8.11 -3.40 -11.05
C GLN A 84 -9.54 -3.71 -11.49
N GLY A 85 -9.73 -4.17 -12.73
CA GLY A 85 -11.06 -4.45 -13.29
C GLY A 85 -12.01 -3.24 -13.33
N GLY A 86 -11.49 -2.01 -13.23
CA GLY A 86 -12.29 -0.79 -13.07
C GLY A 86 -12.73 -0.49 -11.62
N LEU A 87 -12.42 -1.37 -10.66
CA LEU A 87 -12.71 -1.20 -9.24
C LEU A 87 -11.49 -0.66 -8.48
N ILE A 88 -11.75 0.13 -7.44
CA ILE A 88 -10.72 0.57 -6.50
C ILE A 88 -10.38 -0.54 -5.51
N GLN A 89 -9.09 -0.72 -5.28
CA GLN A 89 -8.54 -1.50 -4.17
C GLN A 89 -7.85 -0.52 -3.21
N ASP A 90 -8.60 -0.03 -2.23
CA ASP A 90 -8.19 0.95 -1.22
C ASP A 90 -7.49 0.33 0.01
N ARG A 91 -7.33 -1.00 -0.01
CA ARG A 91 -6.71 -1.84 1.02
C ARG A 91 -7.55 -2.21 2.24
N GLN A 92 -8.87 -2.01 2.20
CA GLN A 92 -9.79 -2.50 3.25
C GLN A 92 -9.75 -4.02 3.43
N ASP A 93 -9.58 -4.77 2.34
CA ASP A 93 -9.31 -6.22 2.33
C ASP A 93 -8.15 -6.63 3.27
N ILE A 94 -7.11 -5.80 3.37
CA ILE A 94 -5.99 -6.00 4.28
C ILE A 94 -6.27 -5.42 5.67
N VAL A 95 -6.79 -4.18 5.77
CA VAL A 95 -6.76 -3.41 7.03
C VAL A 95 -8.04 -3.41 7.86
N ALA A 96 -9.18 -3.89 7.35
CA ALA A 96 -10.49 -3.73 8.00
C ALA A 96 -10.59 -4.26 9.44
N ASP A 97 -9.84 -5.32 9.79
CA ASP A 97 -9.85 -5.92 11.14
C ASP A 97 -8.74 -5.37 12.06
N PHE A 98 -8.00 -4.36 11.62
CA PHE A 98 -6.93 -3.71 12.38
C PHE A 98 -7.33 -2.30 12.84
N PRO A 99 -6.83 -1.81 13.98
CA PRO A 99 -7.12 -0.47 14.45
C PRO A 99 -6.45 0.60 13.57
N VAL A 100 -7.15 1.05 12.53
CA VAL A 100 -6.75 2.20 11.69
C VAL A 100 -7.33 3.48 12.27
N ARG A 101 -6.47 4.44 12.66
CA ARG A 101 -6.89 5.73 13.22
C ARG A 101 -6.73 6.90 12.25
N GLN A 102 -5.75 6.86 11.36
CA GLN A 102 -5.49 7.93 10.41
C GLN A 102 -4.95 7.38 9.09
N ILE A 103 -5.34 8.01 8.00
CA ILE A 103 -4.71 7.85 6.68
C ILE A 103 -3.87 9.12 6.42
N ILE A 104 -2.63 8.92 6.00
CA ILE A 104 -1.66 9.96 5.62
C ILE A 104 -1.46 9.83 4.11
N ILE A 105 -1.72 10.92 3.37
CA ILE A 105 -1.54 10.97 1.91
C ILE A 105 -0.20 11.66 1.63
N TRP A 106 0.79 10.93 1.12
CA TRP A 106 2.06 11.51 0.74
C TRP A 106 1.97 12.17 -0.65
N GLN A 107 1.78 13.49 -0.67
CA GLN A 107 1.88 14.27 -1.90
C GLN A 107 3.35 14.40 -2.33
N ARG A 108 3.73 13.83 -3.48
CA ARG A 108 5.05 13.99 -4.12
C ARG A 108 4.95 14.85 -5.38
N ALA A 109 6.02 15.58 -5.69
CA ALA A 109 6.14 16.29 -6.95
C ALA A 109 6.54 15.30 -8.08
N GLY A 110 5.55 14.91 -8.88
CA GLY A 110 5.72 13.95 -9.97
C GLY A 110 5.10 12.59 -9.65
N GLY A 111 4.42 12.02 -10.65
CA GLY A 111 3.77 10.71 -10.58
C GLY A 111 3.66 10.08 -11.96
N ILE A 112 3.73 8.75 -12.02
CA ILE A 112 3.71 7.98 -13.26
C ILE A 112 2.42 7.17 -13.32
N ASN A 113 1.77 7.18 -14.47
CA ASN A 113 0.70 6.25 -14.80
C ASN A 113 1.05 5.50 -16.09
N PHE A 114 0.89 4.18 -16.07
CA PHE A 114 1.15 3.29 -17.21
C PHE A 114 -0.09 3.07 -18.09
N ASN A 115 -1.25 3.59 -17.67
CA ASN A 115 -2.49 3.56 -18.42
C ASN A 115 -2.88 4.99 -18.85
N PRO A 116 -3.05 5.30 -20.15
CA PRO A 116 -3.48 6.62 -20.62
C PRO A 116 -4.92 6.97 -20.22
N GLY A 117 -5.76 6.00 -19.86
CA GLY A 117 -7.14 6.21 -19.40
C GLY A 117 -7.27 6.71 -17.95
N TYR A 118 -6.16 6.98 -17.25
CA TYR A 118 -6.15 7.42 -15.86
C TYR A 118 -5.33 8.70 -15.68
N PHE A 119 -5.75 9.57 -14.76
CA PHE A 119 -4.96 10.75 -14.37
C PHE A 119 -3.57 10.34 -13.85
N LEU A 120 -2.57 11.19 -14.09
CA LEU A 120 -1.26 11.04 -13.46
C LEU A 120 -1.41 11.21 -11.94
N PRO A 121 -0.94 10.26 -11.11
CA PRO A 121 -1.12 10.33 -9.66
C PRO A 121 -0.21 11.40 -9.04
N THR A 122 -0.68 12.65 -8.98
CA THR A 122 -0.04 13.75 -8.24
C THR A 122 -0.50 13.80 -6.78
N LYS A 123 -1.65 13.19 -6.48
CA LYS A 123 -2.19 12.93 -5.14
C LYS A 123 -2.97 11.61 -5.15
N GLY A 124 -3.16 11.01 -3.97
CA GLY A 124 -4.31 10.13 -3.75
C GLY A 124 -5.58 10.98 -3.59
N GLU A 125 -6.65 10.55 -4.26
CA GLU A 125 -8.04 11.00 -4.10
C GLU A 125 -8.48 12.36 -4.70
N PRO A 126 -9.68 12.37 -5.32
CA PRO A 126 -10.62 13.48 -5.26
C PRO A 126 -11.95 13.03 -4.63
N SER A 127 -12.11 13.21 -3.33
CA SER A 127 -13.44 13.23 -2.68
C SER A 127 -13.44 14.29 -1.58
N GLY A 128 -14.60 14.85 -1.28
CA GLY A 128 -14.72 15.94 -0.32
C GLY A 128 -15.99 15.85 0.50
N MET A 129 -15.84 15.74 1.82
CA MET A 129 -16.76 16.33 2.80
C MET A 129 -16.09 16.43 4.19
N ASN A 130 -16.63 17.30 5.05
CA ASN A 130 -15.95 17.75 6.26
C ASN A 130 -16.04 16.79 7.47
N ARG A 131 -15.06 16.92 8.37
CA ARG A 131 -14.80 16.08 9.55
C ARG A 131 -15.63 16.44 10.80
N PRO A 132 -16.02 15.45 11.62
CA PRO A 132 -16.11 15.58 13.08
C PRO A 132 -14.73 15.48 13.76
N LYS A 133 -14.63 15.91 15.02
CA LYS A 133 -13.40 15.93 15.86
C LYS A 133 -13.69 15.29 17.25
N PRO A 134 -12.70 14.91 18.08
CA PRO A 134 -12.26 13.51 18.15
C PRO A 134 -12.22 12.88 19.57
N SER A 135 -11.90 11.58 19.65
CA SER A 135 -11.35 10.90 20.84
C SER A 135 -10.23 9.88 20.47
N GLY A 136 -9.38 9.45 21.43
CA GLY A 136 -8.15 8.62 21.20
C GLY A 136 -8.44 7.14 20.84
N LYS A 137 -7.54 6.18 20.52
CA LYS A 137 -6.09 5.95 20.19
C LYS A 137 -6.10 4.72 19.23
N PHE A 138 -5.11 4.29 18.42
CA PHE A 138 -3.83 4.79 17.87
C PHE A 138 -3.68 4.18 16.42
N GLY A 139 -2.63 4.48 15.65
CA GLY A 139 -2.33 3.80 14.35
C GLY A 139 -2.46 4.66 13.07
N ALA A 140 -1.51 4.52 12.12
CA ALA A 140 -1.46 5.33 10.90
C ALA A 140 -1.18 4.50 9.63
N LEU A 141 -2.02 4.68 8.61
CA LEU A 141 -1.80 4.19 7.25
C LEU A 141 -1.06 5.28 6.46
N ASP A 142 0.04 4.95 5.79
CA ASP A 142 0.73 5.84 4.85
C ASP A 142 0.42 5.41 3.40
N LEU A 143 0.39 6.36 2.48
CA LEU A 143 0.02 6.13 1.08
C LEU A 143 1.09 6.71 0.16
N SER A 144 2.09 5.89 -0.15
CA SER A 144 3.09 6.22 -1.17
C SER A 144 2.88 5.46 -2.48
N ALA A 145 3.26 6.13 -3.57
CA ALA A 145 3.50 5.51 -4.84
C ALA A 145 5.02 5.30 -4.99
N LEU A 146 5.43 4.17 -5.59
CA LEU A 146 6.60 4.17 -6.46
C LEU A 146 6.24 5.00 -7.70
#